data_AF-A0A3B5L1N0-F1
#
_entry.id   AF-A0A3B5L1N0-F1
#
_cell.length_a   1.000
_cell.length_b   1.000
_cell.length_c   1.000
_cell.angle_alpha   90.00
_cell.angle_beta   90.00
_cell.angle_gamma   90.00
#
_symmetry.space_group_name_H-M   'P 1'
#
loop_
_entity.id
_entity.type
_entity.pdbx_description
1 polymer ?
#
loop_
_entity_poly.entity_id
_entity_poly.type
_entity_poly.pdbx_seq_one_letter_code
_entity_poly.pdbx_strand_id
1 'polypeptide(L)'
;MLLHFVYLVRSTKWILAALGSLFVVMFLLVSAGLFFPYSGNPNSPRPKRIFLQHTTRTFYNLQGQVESRDSGIWINSFDFTAVQHITPQIPEINDSIRTRCREDRPFCGYPWFLPVKFLSRKNWYLPAPEVSPGSPVDFSLMSKEETSWGTVKMTFSVKGPSHMSLYLMPHRGASLSTWSLGDGTPQFDLNGEYFVFYSHGLDAAKWTFWFEIQPPTEPDPAGPEGMISVAISTHYFFGEDRRTAQLEEMLRKFPVWAFPSSWVSTYDMYRY
;
A
#
# COMPACT_ATOMS: atom_id res chain seq x y z
N MET A 1 3.36 9.21 44.58
CA MET A 1 2.18 9.91 45.11
C MET A 1 0.94 9.00 45.29
N LEU A 2 0.80 7.86 44.60
CA LEU A 2 -0.33 6.93 44.81
C LEU A 2 -0.25 6.07 46.10
N LEU A 3 0.94 5.83 46.66
CA LEU A 3 1.11 4.95 47.82
C LEU A 3 0.41 5.43 49.10
N HIS A 4 0.24 6.74 49.28
CA HIS A 4 -0.39 7.28 50.50
C HIS A 4 -1.91 7.07 50.54
N PHE A 5 -2.58 6.94 49.38
CA PHE A 5 -4.03 6.72 49.34
C PHE A 5 -4.43 5.30 49.75
N VAL A 6 -3.58 4.31 49.48
CA VAL A 6 -3.86 2.89 49.80
C VAL A 6 -3.94 2.67 51.32
N TYR A 7 -3.16 3.41 52.11
CA TYR A 7 -3.19 3.35 53.58
C TYR A 7 -4.37 4.09 54.23
N LEU A 8 -5.06 4.96 53.50
CA LEU A 8 -6.26 5.67 53.96
C LEU A 8 -7.57 4.90 53.71
N VAL A 9 -7.54 3.87 52.87
CA VAL A 9 -8.73 3.06 52.53
C VAL A 9 -8.90 1.95 53.56
N ARG A 10 -9.92 2.08 54.42
CA ARG A 10 -10.26 1.14 55.51
C ARG A 10 -10.49 -0.31 55.03
N SER A 11 -10.92 -0.52 53.79
CA SER A 11 -11.03 -1.83 53.15
C SER A 11 -11.14 -1.71 51.63
N THR A 12 -10.33 -2.47 50.89
CA THR A 12 -10.39 -2.54 49.42
C THR A 12 -11.38 -3.58 48.91
N LYS A 13 -11.97 -4.41 49.79
CA LYS A 13 -12.85 -5.52 49.41
C LYS A 13 -14.07 -5.08 48.60
N TRP A 14 -14.71 -3.98 49.00
CA TRP A 14 -15.86 -3.43 48.28
C TRP A 14 -15.49 -2.84 46.93
N ILE A 15 -14.33 -2.17 46.84
CA ILE A 15 -13.82 -1.62 45.59
C ILE A 15 -13.51 -2.76 44.62
N LEU A 16 -12.81 -3.80 45.08
CA LEU A 16 -12.49 -4.98 44.29
C LEU A 16 -13.75 -5.75 43.87
N ALA A 17 -14.74 -5.90 44.75
CA ALA A 17 -16.02 -6.52 44.42
C ALA A 17 -16.80 -5.70 43.36
N ALA A 18 -16.82 -4.38 43.48
CA ALA A 18 -17.47 -3.50 42.51
C ALA A 18 -16.77 -3.53 41.14
N LEU A 19 -15.44 -3.42 41.11
CA LEU A 19 -14.64 -3.51 39.88
C LEU A 19 -14.76 -4.89 39.24
N GLY A 20 -14.73 -5.96 40.04
CA GLY A 20 -14.92 -7.33 39.58
C GLY A 20 -16.30 -7.55 38.98
N SER A 21 -17.36 -7.06 39.65
CA SER A 21 -18.73 -7.10 39.14
C SER A 21 -18.86 -6.33 37.82
N LEU A 22 -18.36 -5.09 37.77
CA LEU A 22 -18.35 -4.28 36.56
C LEU A 22 -17.60 -4.97 35.41
N PHE A 23 -16.44 -5.56 35.70
CA PHE A 23 -15.67 -6.33 34.72
C PHE A 23 -16.47 -7.51 34.18
N VAL A 24 -17.10 -8.32 35.05
CA VAL A 24 -17.91 -9.47 34.64
C VAL A 24 -19.09 -9.01 33.77
N VAL A 25 -19.81 -7.96 34.16
CA VAL A 25 -20.92 -7.41 33.38
C VAL A 25 -20.43 -6.93 32.01
N MET A 26 -19.36 -6.13 31.96
CA MET A 26 -18.79 -5.65 30.69
C MET A 26 -18.30 -6.82 29.82
N PHE A 27 -17.63 -7.81 30.39
CA PHE A 27 -17.15 -8.98 29.68
C PHE A 27 -18.31 -9.77 29.05
N LEU A 28 -19.42 -9.97 29.78
CA LEU A 28 -20.61 -10.65 29.26
C LEU A 28 -21.25 -9.85 28.11
N LEU A 29 -21.38 -8.53 28.26
CA LEU A 29 -21.95 -7.67 27.21
C LEU A 29 -21.08 -7.66 25.94
N VAL A 30 -19.75 -7.58 26.08
CA VAL A 30 -18.82 -7.65 24.95
C VAL A 30 -18.91 -9.03 24.28
N SER A 31 -18.90 -10.11 25.07
CA SER A 31 -18.97 -11.49 24.56
C SER A 31 -20.30 -11.79 23.86
N ALA A 32 -21.39 -11.17 24.30
CA ALA A 32 -22.70 -11.24 23.66
C ALA A 32 -22.82 -10.39 22.39
N GLY A 33 -21.76 -9.66 22.00
CA GLY A 33 -21.75 -8.83 20.78
C GLY A 33 -22.52 -7.51 20.88
N LEU A 34 -23.03 -7.15 22.07
CA LEU A 34 -23.76 -5.89 22.29
C LEU A 34 -22.90 -4.64 22.02
N PHE A 35 -21.58 -4.79 22.13
CA PHE A 35 -20.60 -3.74 21.82
C PHE A 35 -19.85 -3.97 20.50
N PHE A 36 -20.48 -4.62 19.53
CA PHE A 36 -19.90 -4.72 18.18
C PHE A 36 -19.58 -3.30 17.66
N PRO A 37 -18.32 -3.03 17.26
CA PRO A 37 -17.87 -1.65 17.04
C PRO A 37 -18.39 -1.05 15.73
N TYR A 38 -18.85 -1.88 14.79
CA TYR A 38 -19.28 -1.43 13.47
C TYR A 38 -20.81 -1.40 13.31
N SER A 39 -21.29 -0.55 12.43
CA SER A 39 -22.72 -0.44 12.13
C SER A 39 -22.94 0.07 10.72
N GLY A 40 -23.83 -0.61 9.99
CA GLY A 40 -24.34 -0.17 8.70
C GLY A 40 -25.63 0.65 8.81
N ASN A 41 -26.02 1.08 10.03
CA ASN A 41 -27.22 1.90 10.22
C ASN A 41 -27.02 3.27 9.57
N PRO A 42 -27.84 3.68 8.58
CA PRO A 42 -27.70 4.97 7.91
C PRO A 42 -27.78 6.19 8.85
N ASN A 43 -28.50 6.08 9.98
CA ASN A 43 -28.66 7.17 10.93
C ASN A 43 -27.47 7.31 11.91
N SER A 44 -26.63 6.28 12.04
CA SER A 44 -25.47 6.28 12.92
C SER A 44 -24.39 5.32 12.39
N PRO A 45 -23.81 5.60 11.20
CA PRO A 45 -22.88 4.70 10.55
C PRO A 45 -21.55 4.63 11.30
N ARG A 46 -21.04 3.40 11.49
CA ARG A 46 -19.72 3.12 12.06
C ARG A 46 -19.01 2.11 11.16
N PRO A 47 -18.56 2.52 9.97
CA PRO A 47 -18.08 1.56 8.98
C PRO A 47 -16.69 1.03 9.33
N LYS A 48 -16.48 -0.27 9.12
CA LYS A 48 -15.12 -0.82 9.02
C LYS A 48 -14.56 -0.47 7.64
N ARG A 49 -13.52 0.36 7.59
CA ARG A 49 -12.86 0.73 6.32
C ARG A 49 -11.87 -0.35 5.91
N ILE A 50 -11.95 -0.76 4.65
CA ILE A 50 -11.03 -1.73 4.04
C ILE A 50 -10.79 -1.33 2.58
N PHE A 51 -9.59 -1.59 2.09
CA PHE A 51 -9.18 -1.22 0.73
C PHE A 51 -8.98 -2.48 -0.09
N LEU A 52 -9.56 -2.54 -1.28
CA LEU A 52 -9.43 -3.64 -2.22
C LEU A 52 -8.98 -3.11 -3.58
N GLN A 53 -7.81 -3.53 -4.03
CA GLN A 53 -7.28 -3.17 -5.33
C GLN A 53 -7.16 -4.42 -6.18
N HIS A 54 -7.90 -4.51 -7.28
CA HIS A 54 -7.66 -5.58 -8.25
C HIS A 54 -6.49 -5.17 -9.13
N THR A 55 -5.37 -5.85 -8.96
CA THR A 55 -4.10 -5.42 -9.54
C THR A 55 -3.41 -6.51 -10.32
N THR A 56 -2.82 -6.12 -11.46
CA THR A 56 -1.77 -6.88 -12.13
C THR A 56 -0.43 -6.22 -11.85
N ARG A 57 0.58 -7.04 -11.57
CA ARG A 57 1.93 -6.61 -11.22
C ARG A 57 2.91 -7.23 -12.20
N THR A 58 3.74 -6.40 -12.81
CA THR A 58 4.77 -6.81 -13.77
C THR A 58 6.14 -6.39 -13.26
N PHE A 59 7.08 -7.32 -13.28
CA PHE A 59 8.46 -7.08 -12.83
C PHE A 59 9.40 -7.35 -14.01
N TYR A 60 10.17 -6.32 -14.39
CA TYR A 60 11.11 -6.34 -15.49
C TYR A 60 12.55 -6.44 -14.97
N ASN A 61 13.36 -7.25 -15.64
CA ASN A 61 14.80 -7.37 -15.35
C ASN A 61 15.61 -6.21 -15.97
N LEU A 62 16.93 -6.24 -15.79
CA LEU A 62 17.86 -5.23 -16.35
C LEU A 62 17.83 -5.16 -17.89
N GLN A 63 17.47 -6.26 -18.55
CA GLN A 63 17.36 -6.33 -20.01
C GLN A 63 16.00 -5.81 -20.51
N GLY A 64 15.12 -5.37 -19.61
CA GLY A 64 13.76 -4.93 -19.93
C GLY A 64 12.79 -6.06 -20.26
N GLN A 65 13.15 -7.31 -19.96
CA GLN A 65 12.30 -8.48 -20.17
C GLN A 65 11.45 -8.73 -18.91
N VAL A 66 10.24 -9.28 -19.10
CA VAL A 66 9.37 -9.66 -17.98
C VAL A 66 10.00 -10.84 -17.23
N GLU A 67 10.46 -10.59 -16.01
CA GLU A 67 10.99 -11.60 -15.09
C GLU A 67 9.83 -12.35 -14.41
N SER A 68 8.81 -11.62 -13.97
CA SER A 68 7.62 -12.21 -13.38
C SER A 68 6.40 -11.32 -13.56
N ARG A 69 5.22 -11.94 -13.58
CA ARG A 69 3.94 -11.28 -13.71
C ARG A 69 2.90 -12.06 -12.92
N ASP A 70 2.10 -11.35 -12.13
CA ASP A 70 1.00 -11.95 -11.38
C ASP A 70 -0.19 -10.99 -11.24
N SER A 71 -1.35 -11.51 -10.84
CA SER A 71 -2.55 -10.71 -10.62
C SER A 71 -3.39 -11.22 -9.45
N GLY A 72 -4.11 -10.30 -8.82
CA GLY A 72 -4.87 -10.57 -7.62
C GLY A 72 -5.57 -9.36 -7.03
N ILE A 73 -6.46 -9.63 -6.09
CA ILE A 73 -7.09 -8.61 -5.24
C ILE A 73 -6.17 -8.41 -4.04
N TRP A 74 -5.51 -7.26 -4.02
CA TRP A 74 -4.70 -6.81 -2.90
C TRP A 74 -5.57 -6.06 -1.88
N ILE A 75 -5.47 -6.48 -0.63
CA ILE A 75 -6.38 -6.07 0.44
C ILE A 75 -5.57 -5.46 1.58
N ASN A 76 -5.96 -4.25 1.99
CA ASN A 76 -5.31 -3.50 3.07
C ASN A 76 -6.34 -3.06 4.11
N SER A 77 -5.95 -3.12 5.39
CA SER A 77 -6.74 -2.63 6.52
C SER A 77 -5.86 -1.84 7.47
N PHE A 78 -6.19 -0.57 7.67
CA PHE A 78 -5.52 0.29 8.67
C PHE A 78 -6.12 0.16 10.08
N ASP A 79 -7.19 -0.63 10.23
CA ASP A 79 -7.76 -0.96 11.52
C ASP A 79 -6.91 -2.01 12.25
N PHE A 80 -6.71 -1.84 13.56
CA PHE A 80 -5.95 -2.79 14.40
C PHE A 80 -6.48 -4.23 14.35
N THR A 81 -7.79 -4.38 14.16
CA THR A 81 -8.47 -5.68 14.07
C THR A 81 -8.36 -6.28 12.67
N ALA A 82 -7.67 -5.62 11.73
CA ALA A 82 -7.33 -6.16 10.43
C ALA A 82 -8.60 -6.73 9.73
N VAL A 83 -8.53 -7.96 9.22
CA VAL A 83 -9.66 -8.68 8.60
C VAL A 83 -10.44 -9.55 9.59
N GLN A 84 -10.17 -9.52 10.90
CA GLN A 84 -10.77 -10.44 11.88
C GLN A 84 -12.30 -10.49 11.85
N HIS A 85 -12.94 -9.33 11.65
CA HIS A 85 -14.40 -9.23 11.57
C HIS A 85 -14.96 -9.57 10.18
N ILE A 86 -14.10 -9.59 9.16
CA ILE A 86 -14.45 -9.88 7.76
C ILE A 86 -14.33 -11.38 7.49
N THR A 87 -13.26 -12.04 7.99
CA THR A 87 -12.97 -13.46 7.76
C THR A 87 -14.15 -14.40 8.03
N PRO A 88 -14.96 -14.24 9.10
CA PRO A 88 -16.12 -15.11 9.32
C PRO A 88 -17.20 -15.01 8.23
N GLN A 89 -17.26 -13.89 7.50
CA GLN A 89 -18.24 -13.66 6.43
C GLN A 89 -17.66 -13.93 5.03
N ILE A 90 -16.36 -13.70 4.87
CA ILE A 90 -15.60 -13.95 3.64
C ILE A 90 -14.40 -14.82 4.01
N PRO A 91 -14.57 -16.15 4.13
CA PRO A 91 -13.51 -17.06 4.56
C PRO A 91 -12.28 -17.03 3.65
N GLU A 92 -12.43 -16.63 2.39
CA GLU A 92 -11.32 -16.46 1.44
C GLU A 92 -10.34 -15.36 1.88
N ILE A 93 -10.80 -14.38 2.67
CA ILE A 93 -9.97 -13.31 3.24
C ILE A 93 -9.55 -13.72 4.65
N ASN A 94 -8.44 -14.46 4.74
CA ASN A 94 -7.88 -14.92 6.01
C ASN A 94 -6.35 -14.86 6.01
N ASP A 95 -5.71 -15.16 7.14
CA ASP A 95 -4.26 -15.03 7.30
C ASP A 95 -3.41 -16.03 6.47
N SER A 96 -4.01 -17.01 5.77
CA SER A 96 -3.31 -17.89 4.81
C SER A 96 -2.89 -17.17 3.54
N ILE A 97 -3.66 -16.17 3.11
CA ILE A 97 -3.34 -15.31 1.95
C ILE A 97 -2.60 -14.04 2.38
N ARG A 98 -2.08 -14.01 3.61
CA ARG A 98 -1.32 -12.87 4.14
C ARG A 98 0.00 -12.75 3.39
N THR A 99 0.26 -11.55 2.92
CA THR A 99 1.51 -11.21 2.25
C THR A 99 2.54 -10.69 3.22
N ARG A 100 3.81 -10.95 2.91
CA ARG A 100 4.96 -10.32 3.57
C ARG A 100 5.50 -9.24 2.65
N CYS A 101 5.98 -8.14 3.25
CA CYS A 101 6.72 -7.16 2.48
C CYS A 101 7.97 -7.82 1.91
N ARG A 102 8.25 -7.52 0.64
CA ARG A 102 9.44 -7.98 -0.06
C ARG A 102 10.30 -6.72 -0.23
N GLU A 103 11.42 -6.68 0.49
CA GLU A 103 12.27 -5.47 0.57
C GLU A 103 13.14 -5.28 -0.68
N ASP A 104 13.13 -6.23 -1.61
CA ASP A 104 13.87 -6.22 -2.89
C ASP A 104 13.18 -5.40 -4.00
N ARG A 105 12.09 -4.71 -3.66
CA ARG A 105 11.21 -4.02 -4.60
C ARG A 105 10.55 -2.81 -3.92
N PRO A 106 10.37 -1.69 -4.65
CA PRO A 106 9.74 -0.50 -4.11
C PRO A 106 8.37 -0.80 -3.50
N PHE A 107 8.13 -0.28 -2.30
CA PHE A 107 6.83 -0.34 -1.64
C PHE A 107 6.28 -1.77 -1.52
N CYS A 108 7.16 -2.74 -1.26
CA CYS A 108 6.85 -4.16 -1.15
C CYS A 108 6.31 -4.80 -2.44
N GLY A 109 6.35 -4.10 -3.58
CA GLY A 109 5.81 -4.56 -4.85
C GLY A 109 4.29 -4.53 -4.89
N TYR A 110 3.70 -3.46 -4.35
CA TYR A 110 2.26 -3.25 -4.38
C TYR A 110 1.89 -1.80 -4.74
N PRO A 111 0.70 -1.58 -5.34
CA PRO A 111 0.26 -0.26 -5.77
C PRO A 111 -0.28 0.63 -4.64
N TRP A 112 0.61 1.05 -3.75
CA TRP A 112 0.28 2.03 -2.72
C TRP A 112 -0.14 3.37 -3.33
N PHE A 113 -1.37 3.79 -3.04
CA PHE A 113 -1.89 5.10 -3.45
C PHE A 113 -1.35 6.27 -2.60
N LEU A 114 -0.95 5.98 -1.36
CA LEU A 114 -0.36 6.94 -0.42
C LEU A 114 0.90 6.33 0.20
N PRO A 115 1.87 7.15 0.64
CA PRO A 115 3.13 6.68 1.22
C PRO A 115 2.94 6.24 2.69
N VAL A 116 1.96 5.37 2.94
CA VAL A 116 1.51 4.97 4.28
C VAL A 116 1.69 3.49 4.54
N LYS A 117 2.63 2.84 3.84
CA LYS A 117 2.90 1.40 4.01
C LYS A 117 3.18 1.02 5.47
N PHE A 118 3.81 1.92 6.23
CA PHE A 118 4.10 1.75 7.66
C PHE A 118 2.86 1.72 8.57
N LEU A 119 1.73 2.28 8.13
CA LEU A 119 0.47 2.22 8.87
C LEU A 119 -0.23 0.87 8.73
N SER A 120 0.04 0.12 7.67
CA SER A 120 -0.54 -1.21 7.45
C SER A 120 0.41 -2.31 7.88
N ARG A 121 0.16 -2.90 9.06
CA ARG A 121 0.97 -4.00 9.59
C ARG A 121 0.73 -5.35 8.90
N LYS A 122 -0.40 -5.47 8.20
CA LYS A 122 -0.84 -6.72 7.55
C LYS A 122 -1.56 -6.39 6.25
N ASN A 123 -1.17 -7.06 5.17
CA ASN A 123 -1.84 -6.99 3.87
C ASN A 123 -2.11 -8.41 3.37
N TRP A 124 -3.15 -8.58 2.58
CA TRP A 124 -3.56 -9.88 2.02
C TRP A 124 -3.62 -9.80 0.50
N TYR A 125 -3.37 -10.92 -0.17
CA TYR A 125 -3.39 -10.97 -1.63
C TYR A 125 -4.10 -12.25 -2.08
N LEU A 126 -5.29 -12.06 -2.62
CA LEU A 126 -6.10 -13.14 -3.15
C LEU A 126 -5.86 -13.24 -4.67
N PRO A 127 -5.28 -14.34 -5.19
CA PRO A 127 -5.07 -14.51 -6.62
C PRO A 127 -6.37 -14.34 -7.42
N ALA A 128 -6.28 -13.63 -8.54
CA ALA A 128 -7.39 -13.34 -9.44
C ALA A 128 -6.86 -13.18 -10.88
N PRO A 129 -7.72 -13.29 -11.92
CA PRO A 129 -7.32 -13.06 -13.31
C PRO A 129 -6.68 -11.68 -13.54
N GLU A 130 -5.94 -11.54 -14.62
CA GLU A 130 -5.30 -10.25 -14.94
C GLU A 130 -6.32 -9.15 -15.24
N VAL A 131 -5.97 -7.92 -14.87
CA VAL A 131 -6.73 -6.73 -15.24
C VAL A 131 -6.20 -6.18 -16.57
N SER A 132 -7.11 -5.71 -17.41
CA SER A 132 -6.77 -5.07 -18.69
C SER A 132 -7.57 -3.78 -18.83
N PRO A 133 -7.11 -2.69 -18.19
CA PRO A 133 -7.73 -1.38 -18.33
C PRO A 133 -7.69 -0.93 -19.79
N GLY A 134 -8.75 -0.28 -20.27
CA GLY A 134 -8.84 0.21 -21.65
C GLY A 134 -7.80 1.28 -22.00
N SER A 135 -7.30 2.00 -20.99
CA SER A 135 -6.18 2.95 -21.14
C SER A 135 -4.97 2.53 -20.30
N PRO A 136 -4.16 1.56 -20.75
CA PRO A 136 -2.99 1.10 -20.01
C PRO A 136 -1.90 2.18 -19.93
N VAL A 137 -0.98 2.01 -18.98
CA VAL A 137 0.18 2.90 -18.84
C VAL A 137 1.19 2.68 -19.97
N ASP A 138 1.67 3.77 -20.54
CA ASP A 138 2.82 3.84 -21.43
C ASP A 138 3.97 4.48 -20.63
N PHE A 139 4.86 3.66 -20.10
CA PHE A 139 6.01 4.06 -19.29
C PHE A 139 7.31 3.69 -20.02
N SER A 140 8.13 4.68 -20.35
CA SER A 140 9.33 4.49 -21.15
C SER A 140 10.52 5.29 -20.62
N LEU A 141 11.70 4.65 -20.58
CA LEU A 141 12.98 5.33 -20.44
C LEU A 141 13.35 6.00 -21.77
N MET A 142 13.43 7.32 -21.78
CA MET A 142 13.76 8.12 -22.97
C MET A 142 15.26 8.27 -23.19
N SER A 143 16.02 8.52 -22.12
CA SER A 143 17.48 8.62 -22.19
C SER A 143 18.13 8.17 -20.88
N LYS A 144 19.36 7.65 -21.00
CA LYS A 144 20.26 7.28 -19.90
C LYS A 144 21.64 7.79 -20.26
N GLU A 145 22.09 8.83 -19.57
CA GLU A 145 23.30 9.59 -19.91
C GLU A 145 24.20 9.71 -18.69
N GLU A 146 25.49 9.44 -18.84
CA GLU A 146 26.47 9.71 -17.79
C GLU A 146 26.85 11.19 -17.82
N THR A 147 26.80 11.85 -16.67
CA THR A 147 27.15 13.27 -16.53
C THR A 147 28.65 13.45 -16.31
N SER A 148 29.14 14.67 -16.49
CA SER A 148 30.55 15.02 -16.22
C SER A 148 30.97 14.80 -14.76
N TRP A 149 30.01 14.65 -13.84
CA TRP A 149 30.26 14.42 -12.42
C TRP A 149 30.19 12.95 -12.02
N GLY A 150 30.03 12.03 -12.99
CA GLY A 150 29.93 10.58 -12.74
C GLY A 150 28.58 10.13 -12.18
N THR A 151 27.55 10.97 -12.26
CA THR A 151 26.15 10.58 -12.03
C THR A 151 25.54 10.06 -13.32
N VAL A 152 24.48 9.24 -13.21
CA VAL A 152 23.69 8.79 -14.36
C VAL A 152 22.36 9.53 -14.35
N LYS A 153 22.09 10.32 -15.39
CA LYS A 153 20.83 11.00 -15.61
C LYS A 153 19.89 10.10 -16.40
N MET A 154 18.71 9.86 -15.85
CA MET A 154 17.68 9.05 -16.47
C MET A 154 16.43 9.88 -16.72
N THR A 155 15.98 9.95 -17.96
CA THR A 155 14.79 10.71 -18.38
C THR A 155 13.68 9.74 -18.75
N PHE A 156 12.49 9.92 -18.18
CA PHE A 156 11.33 9.08 -18.40
C PHE A 156 10.17 9.86 -19.01
N SER A 157 9.33 9.14 -19.75
CA SER A 157 8.05 9.62 -20.25
C SER A 157 6.95 8.65 -19.81
N VAL A 158 5.86 9.19 -19.29
CA VAL A 158 4.72 8.42 -18.78
C VAL A 158 3.42 8.99 -19.33
N LYS A 159 2.56 8.12 -19.85
CA LYS A 159 1.17 8.44 -20.17
C LYS A 159 0.28 7.36 -19.57
N GLY A 160 -0.72 7.74 -18.79
CA GLY A 160 -1.57 6.80 -18.09
C GLY A 160 -2.84 7.47 -17.56
N PRO A 161 -3.54 6.84 -16.58
CA PRO A 161 -4.74 7.39 -16.01
C PRO A 161 -4.44 8.59 -15.10
N SER A 162 -5.52 9.29 -14.70
CA SER A 162 -5.48 10.50 -13.89
C SER A 162 -4.72 10.41 -12.55
N HIS A 163 -4.46 9.22 -12.03
CA HIS A 163 -3.79 9.01 -10.74
C HIS A 163 -2.70 7.94 -10.91
N MET A 164 -1.45 8.32 -10.68
CA MET A 164 -0.28 7.46 -10.79
C MET A 164 0.66 7.69 -9.60
N SER A 165 1.36 6.64 -9.17
CA SER A 165 2.35 6.70 -8.10
C SER A 165 3.69 6.18 -8.61
N LEU A 166 4.71 7.03 -8.61
CA LEU A 166 6.08 6.67 -8.95
C LEU A 166 6.83 6.34 -7.66
N TYR A 167 7.52 5.21 -7.67
CA TYR A 167 8.38 4.75 -6.59
C TYR A 167 9.81 4.61 -7.10
N LEU A 168 10.75 5.16 -6.34
CA LEU A 168 12.17 5.03 -6.61
C LEU A 168 12.82 4.36 -5.41
N MET A 169 13.60 3.31 -5.66
CA MET A 169 14.37 2.60 -4.65
C MET A 169 15.80 2.44 -5.17
N PRO A 170 16.71 3.37 -4.86
CA PRO A 170 18.13 3.17 -5.11
C PRO A 170 18.61 1.91 -4.41
N HIS A 171 19.42 1.11 -5.10
CA HIS A 171 20.02 -0.07 -4.50
C HIS A 171 21.14 0.35 -3.55
N ARG A 172 21.59 -0.59 -2.72
CA ARG A 172 22.61 -0.32 -1.71
C ARG A 172 23.86 0.29 -2.35
N GLY A 173 24.30 1.42 -1.79
CA GLY A 173 25.46 2.17 -2.27
C GLY A 173 25.13 3.20 -3.36
N ALA A 174 23.96 3.13 -3.98
CA ALA A 174 23.46 4.14 -4.91
C ALA A 174 22.61 5.19 -4.18
N SER A 175 22.55 6.41 -4.72
CA SER A 175 21.73 7.48 -4.13
C SER A 175 21.23 8.47 -5.18
N LEU A 176 20.03 9.01 -4.99
CA LEU A 176 19.52 10.08 -5.83
C LEU A 176 20.17 11.41 -5.44
N SER A 177 20.74 12.12 -6.42
CA SER A 177 21.37 13.42 -6.20
C SER A 177 20.40 14.57 -6.44
N THR A 178 19.68 14.53 -7.56
CA THR A 178 18.75 15.59 -7.98
C THR A 178 17.69 15.04 -8.94
N TRP A 179 16.61 15.80 -9.16
CA TRP A 179 15.49 15.43 -10.02
C TRP A 179 14.75 16.63 -10.60
N SER A 180 13.84 16.36 -11.54
CA SER A 180 12.97 17.38 -12.14
C SER A 180 11.62 17.53 -11.44
N LEU A 181 11.40 16.84 -10.31
CA LEU A 181 10.09 16.68 -9.68
C LEU A 181 9.80 17.70 -8.57
N GLY A 182 10.77 18.55 -8.27
CA GLY A 182 10.66 19.63 -7.29
C GLY A 182 12.02 20.23 -6.99
N ASP A 183 12.02 21.30 -6.21
CA ASP A 183 13.24 21.96 -5.79
C ASP A 183 13.92 21.21 -4.64
N GLY A 184 15.25 21.25 -4.61
CA GLY A 184 16.07 20.67 -3.53
C GLY A 184 16.40 19.19 -3.69
N THR A 185 17.09 18.65 -2.70
CA THR A 185 17.54 17.25 -2.69
C THR A 185 16.36 16.31 -2.44
N PRO A 186 16.15 15.27 -3.26
CA PRO A 186 15.12 14.26 -3.06
C PRO A 186 15.14 13.71 -1.63
N GLN A 187 13.97 13.63 -0.98
CA GLN A 187 13.82 13.06 0.35
C GLN A 187 13.14 11.69 0.26
N PHE A 188 13.61 10.74 1.06
CA PHE A 188 13.10 9.37 1.11
C PHE A 188 12.43 9.07 2.45
N ASP A 189 11.63 8.01 2.47
CA ASP A 189 10.95 7.51 3.68
C ASP A 189 11.94 6.81 4.65
N LEU A 190 11.45 6.28 5.76
CA LEU A 190 12.31 5.56 6.73
C LEU A 190 13.01 4.31 6.16
N ASN A 191 12.61 3.84 4.96
CA ASN A 191 13.12 2.63 4.33
C ASN A 191 14.00 2.93 3.10
N GLY A 192 14.34 4.20 2.83
CA GLY A 192 15.16 4.55 1.67
C GLY A 192 14.39 4.63 0.35
N GLU A 193 13.06 4.65 0.39
CA GLU A 193 12.21 4.71 -0.80
C GLU A 193 11.68 6.13 -1.02
N TYR A 194 11.62 6.54 -2.29
CA TYR A 194 11.00 7.80 -2.69
C TYR A 194 9.63 7.52 -3.26
N PHE A 195 8.68 8.40 -2.94
CA PHE A 195 7.30 8.31 -3.39
C PHE A 195 6.89 9.63 -4.02
N VAL A 196 6.41 9.58 -5.26
CA VAL A 196 5.88 10.73 -5.98
C VAL A 196 4.48 10.39 -6.46
N PHE A 197 3.51 11.17 -5.99
CA PHE A 197 2.14 11.05 -6.45
C PHE A 197 1.87 12.06 -7.57
N TYR A 198 1.49 11.55 -8.73
CA TYR A 198 1.11 12.36 -9.88
C TYR A 198 -0.39 12.24 -10.12
N SER A 199 -1.06 13.38 -10.20
CA SER A 199 -2.47 13.43 -10.58
C SER A 199 -2.76 14.55 -11.56
N HIS A 200 -3.74 14.34 -12.43
CA HIS A 200 -4.13 15.30 -13.46
C HIS A 200 -5.62 15.22 -13.81
N GLY A 201 -6.13 16.25 -14.49
CA GLY A 201 -7.49 16.27 -15.04
C GLY A 201 -7.68 15.35 -16.26
N LEU A 202 -8.79 15.46 -16.97
CA LEU A 202 -9.10 14.58 -18.11
C LEU A 202 -8.09 14.69 -19.27
N ASP A 203 -7.64 15.91 -19.56
CA ASP A 203 -6.65 16.17 -20.59
C ASP A 203 -5.31 16.55 -19.94
N ALA A 204 -4.26 15.80 -20.29
CA ALA A 204 -2.91 16.04 -19.81
C ALA A 204 -1.91 15.57 -20.86
N ALA A 205 -0.83 16.34 -21.04
CA ALA A 205 0.30 15.90 -21.83
C ALA A 205 0.98 14.66 -21.21
N LYS A 206 1.89 14.02 -21.94
CA LYS A 206 2.75 12.99 -21.35
C LYS A 206 3.56 13.63 -20.20
N TRP A 207 3.61 12.94 -19.08
CA TRP A 207 4.43 13.36 -17.94
C TRP A 207 5.88 12.97 -18.22
N THR A 208 6.73 13.97 -18.45
CA THR A 208 8.17 13.78 -18.63
C THR A 208 8.88 14.23 -17.37
N PHE A 209 9.76 13.38 -16.84
CA PHE A 209 10.59 13.72 -15.69
C PHE A 209 11.97 13.09 -15.81
N TRP A 210 12.91 13.57 -15.02
CA TRP A 210 14.25 12.98 -14.91
C TRP A 210 14.73 12.97 -13.46
N PHE A 211 15.65 12.05 -13.18
CA PHE A 211 16.43 12.05 -11.95
C PHE A 211 17.88 11.68 -12.25
N GLU A 212 18.79 12.10 -11.38
CA GLU A 212 20.19 11.71 -11.40
C GLU A 212 20.49 10.80 -10.22
N ILE A 213 21.19 9.71 -10.52
CA ILE A 213 21.62 8.74 -9.53
C ILE A 213 23.14 8.66 -9.52
N GLN A 214 23.71 8.68 -8.31
CA GLN A 214 25.10 8.30 -8.10
C GLN A 214 25.16 6.77 -8.08
N PRO A 215 25.88 6.12 -9.03
CA PRO A 215 26.04 4.66 -9.00
C PRO A 215 26.80 4.20 -7.76
N PRO A 216 26.60 2.96 -7.30
CA PRO A 216 27.35 2.40 -6.19
C PRO A 216 28.84 2.25 -6.57
N THR A 217 29.74 2.62 -5.66
CA THR A 217 31.19 2.43 -5.84
C THR A 217 31.57 0.95 -5.88
N GLU A 218 30.87 0.11 -5.11
CA GLU A 218 31.02 -1.34 -5.09
C GLU A 218 29.63 -1.98 -5.18
N PRO A 219 29.35 -2.82 -6.20
CA PRO A 219 28.09 -3.55 -6.29
C PRO A 219 27.91 -4.49 -5.11
N ASP A 220 26.71 -4.53 -4.50
CA ASP A 220 26.38 -5.54 -3.49
C ASP A 220 26.08 -6.89 -4.19
N PRO A 221 26.94 -7.91 -4.08
CA PRO A 221 26.72 -9.20 -4.75
C PRO A 221 25.51 -9.97 -4.21
N ALA A 222 24.97 -9.59 -3.05
CA ALA A 222 23.76 -10.17 -2.47
C ALA A 222 22.51 -9.30 -2.71
N GLY A 223 22.67 -8.10 -3.30
CA GLY A 223 21.60 -7.15 -3.53
C GLY A 223 20.89 -7.33 -4.89
N PRO A 224 19.80 -6.59 -5.13
CA PRO A 224 19.17 -6.53 -6.46
C PRO A 224 20.17 -6.00 -7.50
N GLU A 225 20.15 -6.59 -8.70
CA GLU A 225 21.01 -6.15 -9.79
C GLU A 225 20.64 -4.73 -10.28
N GLY A 226 21.63 -3.94 -10.69
CA GLY A 226 21.46 -2.56 -11.13
C GLY A 226 21.72 -1.52 -10.03
N MET A 227 21.57 -0.25 -10.38
CA MET A 227 21.70 0.89 -9.47
C MET A 227 20.37 1.28 -8.82
N ILE A 228 19.23 1.00 -9.47
CA ILE A 228 17.91 1.43 -8.98
C ILE A 228 16.78 0.54 -9.46
N SER A 229 15.78 0.36 -8.59
CA SER A 229 14.46 -0.13 -8.94
C SER A 229 13.49 1.04 -9.07
N VAL A 230 12.88 1.18 -10.24
CA VAL A 230 11.89 2.21 -10.56
C VAL A 230 10.56 1.52 -10.79
N ALA A 231 9.51 1.94 -10.09
CA ALA A 231 8.19 1.37 -10.28
C ALA A 231 7.14 2.45 -10.49
N ILE A 232 6.17 2.17 -11.36
CA ILE A 232 5.02 3.02 -11.61
C ILE A 232 3.75 2.22 -11.29
N SER A 233 2.91 2.78 -10.44
CA SER A 233 1.56 2.30 -10.25
C SER A 233 0.57 3.19 -10.95
N THR A 234 -0.47 2.58 -11.47
CA THR A 234 -1.65 3.29 -11.95
C THR A 234 -2.87 2.98 -11.11
N HIS A 235 -3.73 3.97 -10.92
CA HIS A 235 -4.94 3.84 -10.12
C HIS A 235 -6.16 4.30 -10.93
N TYR A 236 -7.00 3.35 -11.34
CA TYR A 236 -8.21 3.62 -12.11
C TYR A 236 -9.37 3.88 -11.14
N PHE A 237 -9.51 5.11 -10.65
CA PHE A 237 -10.58 5.48 -9.71
C PHE A 237 -11.94 5.74 -10.38
N PHE A 238 -11.93 6.00 -11.69
CA PHE A 238 -13.09 6.49 -12.43
C PHE A 238 -13.33 5.68 -13.71
N GLY A 239 -14.51 5.86 -14.29
CA GLY A 239 -14.89 5.19 -15.54
C GLY A 239 -15.12 3.69 -15.38
N GLU A 240 -15.19 2.98 -16.50
CA GLU A 240 -15.39 1.53 -16.55
C GLU A 240 -14.15 0.77 -16.06
N ASP A 241 -12.96 1.32 -16.31
CA ASP A 241 -11.67 0.71 -15.95
C ASP A 241 -11.46 0.54 -14.44
N ARG A 242 -12.26 1.21 -13.60
CA ARG A 242 -12.21 1.02 -12.14
C ARG A 242 -12.79 -0.31 -11.66
N ARG A 243 -13.50 -1.04 -12.54
CA ARG A 243 -14.29 -2.22 -12.19
C ARG A 243 -13.77 -3.45 -12.92
N THR A 244 -13.98 -4.61 -12.29
CA THR A 244 -13.84 -5.93 -12.92
C THR A 244 -14.89 -6.86 -12.33
N ALA A 245 -15.24 -7.93 -13.05
CA ALA A 245 -16.22 -8.89 -12.58
C ALA A 245 -15.82 -9.51 -11.23
N GLN A 246 -14.54 -9.85 -11.05
CA GLN A 246 -14.02 -10.45 -9.83
C GLN A 246 -14.02 -9.48 -8.65
N LEU A 247 -13.68 -8.20 -8.89
CA LEU A 247 -13.75 -7.19 -7.84
C LEU A 247 -15.21 -6.96 -7.41
N GLU A 248 -16.14 -6.80 -8.36
CA GLU A 248 -17.56 -6.62 -8.09
C GLU A 248 -18.17 -7.84 -7.36
N GLU A 249 -17.79 -9.06 -7.74
CA GLU A 249 -18.19 -10.27 -7.03
C GLU A 249 -17.70 -10.26 -5.58
N MET A 250 -16.44 -9.91 -5.35
CA MET A 250 -15.87 -9.81 -4.01
C MET A 250 -16.59 -8.75 -3.17
N LEU A 251 -16.88 -7.57 -3.74
CA LEU A 251 -17.57 -6.49 -3.03
C LEU A 251 -18.96 -6.88 -2.55
N ARG A 252 -19.69 -7.71 -3.30
CA ARG A 252 -21.03 -8.21 -2.90
C ARG A 252 -21.01 -9.12 -1.67
N LYS A 253 -19.87 -9.71 -1.34
CA LYS A 253 -19.70 -10.56 -0.14
C LYS A 253 -19.52 -9.75 1.14
N PHE A 254 -19.23 -8.46 1.06
CA PHE A 254 -18.99 -7.63 2.24
C PHE A 254 -20.28 -7.32 3.02
N PRO A 255 -20.22 -7.31 4.36
CA PRO A 255 -21.35 -6.90 5.18
C PRO A 255 -21.69 -5.43 4.96
N VAL A 256 -22.96 -5.09 5.20
CA VAL A 256 -23.48 -3.71 5.16
C VAL A 256 -22.78 -2.73 6.13
N TRP A 257 -22.12 -3.24 7.17
CA TRP A 257 -21.35 -2.42 8.11
C TRP A 257 -19.89 -2.22 7.69
N ALA A 258 -19.42 -2.90 6.64
CA ALA A 258 -18.10 -2.66 6.06
C ALA A 258 -18.20 -1.66 4.91
N PHE A 259 -17.15 -0.85 4.75
CA PHE A 259 -17.02 0.10 3.66
C PHE A 259 -15.78 -0.27 2.84
N PRO A 260 -15.94 -1.07 1.78
CA PRO A 260 -14.84 -1.43 0.89
C PRO A 260 -14.57 -0.31 -0.12
N SER A 261 -13.47 0.42 0.09
CA SER A 261 -12.93 1.33 -0.92
C SER A 261 -12.19 0.50 -1.97
N SER A 262 -12.63 0.54 -3.22
CA SER A 262 -12.11 -0.37 -4.24
C SER A 262 -11.92 0.25 -5.62
N TRP A 263 -10.90 -0.24 -6.32
CA TRP A 263 -10.55 0.17 -7.67
C TRP A 263 -9.63 -0.86 -8.34
N VAL A 264 -9.36 -0.67 -9.63
CA VAL A 264 -8.36 -1.42 -10.39
C VAL A 264 -7.03 -0.66 -10.38
N SER A 265 -5.92 -1.38 -10.36
CA SER A 265 -4.58 -0.80 -10.45
C SER A 265 -3.63 -1.65 -11.29
N THR A 266 -2.52 -1.06 -11.73
CA THR A 266 -1.35 -1.82 -12.19
C THR A 266 -0.14 -1.42 -11.36
N TYR A 267 0.88 -2.27 -11.34
CA TYR A 267 2.20 -1.99 -10.78
C TYR A 267 3.25 -2.54 -11.73
N ASP A 268 4.07 -1.68 -12.32
CA ASP A 268 5.11 -2.06 -13.27
C ASP A 268 6.46 -1.60 -12.72
N MET A 269 7.37 -2.56 -12.46
CA MET A 269 8.70 -2.31 -11.87
C MET A 269 9.82 -2.68 -12.83
N TYR A 270 10.78 -1.78 -12.97
CA TYR A 270 11.95 -1.90 -13.83
C TYR A 270 13.23 -1.76 -13.01
N ARG A 271 14.26 -2.54 -13.36
CA ARG A 271 15.62 -2.38 -12.81
C ARG A 271 16.52 -1.70 -13.84
N TYR A 272 17.39 -0.82 -13.38
CA TYR A 272 18.33 -0.06 -14.23
C TYR A 272 19.73 0.04 -13.67
#